data_AF-A0A8H5IR18-F1
#
_entry.id   AF-A0A8H5IR18-F1
#
_cell.length_a   1.000
_cell.length_b   1.000
_cell.length_c   1.000
_cell.angle_alpha   90.00
_cell.angle_beta   90.00
_cell.angle_gamma   90.00
#
_symmetry.space_group_name_H-M   'P 1'
#
loop_
_entity.id
_entity.type
_entity.pdbx_description
1 polymer ?
#
loop_
_entity_poly.entity_id
_entity_poly.type
_entity_poly.pdbx_seq_one_letter_code
_entity_poly.pdbx_strand_id
1 'polypeptide(L)'
;MAAKRAVQSILPKSQPPAWTASKRITEFIAHVTPVTSPSQANLYVESLLESDKRIRNATHNITAWRIRGEGTGHQQFNDDGETGAGSRLLQLMQSMDLWDSMVVVTRWYGGAHLGSKRFRLITSVASDAFARAGMSGDKKDTIPKGKKHK
;
A
#
# COMPACT_ATOMS: atom_id res chain seq x y z
N MET A 1 -9.20 -46.26 -8.40
CA MET A 1 -8.73 -45.05 -9.07
C MET A 1 -8.93 -43.87 -8.14
N ALA A 2 -7.84 -43.36 -7.58
CA ALA A 2 -7.85 -42.19 -6.70
C ALA A 2 -7.76 -40.92 -7.54
N ALA A 3 -8.67 -39.98 -7.32
CA ALA A 3 -8.44 -38.57 -7.62
C ALA A 3 -8.71 -37.81 -6.32
N LYS A 4 -7.63 -37.38 -5.68
CA LYS A 4 -7.62 -36.59 -4.45
C LYS A 4 -8.44 -35.32 -4.71
N ARG A 5 -9.57 -35.15 -4.02
CA ARG A 5 -10.22 -33.84 -3.88
C ARG A 5 -9.18 -32.91 -3.24
N ALA A 6 -8.78 -31.88 -3.97
CA ALA A 6 -7.98 -30.82 -3.40
C ALA A 6 -8.77 -30.27 -2.20
N VAL A 7 -8.19 -30.43 -1.02
CA VAL A 7 -8.68 -29.79 0.19
C VAL A 7 -8.41 -28.31 -0.03
N GLN A 8 -9.43 -27.57 -0.49
CA GLN A 8 -9.40 -26.12 -0.43
C GLN A 8 -9.16 -25.79 1.04
N SER A 9 -7.96 -25.31 1.36
CA SER A 9 -7.60 -24.90 2.71
C SER A 9 -8.55 -23.79 3.12
N ILE A 10 -9.53 -24.13 3.94
CA ILE A 10 -10.38 -23.17 4.64
C ILE A 10 -9.49 -22.57 5.72
N LEU A 11 -8.61 -21.64 5.32
CA LEU A 11 -8.17 -20.60 6.23
C LEU A 11 -9.46 -19.89 6.69
N PRO A 12 -9.60 -19.58 8.00
CA PRO A 12 -10.71 -18.75 8.41
C PRO A 12 -10.68 -17.50 7.52
N LYS A 13 -11.81 -17.16 6.89
CA LYS A 13 -11.99 -15.86 6.23
C LYS A 13 -11.81 -14.82 7.34
N SER A 14 -10.56 -14.45 7.61
CA SER A 14 -10.24 -13.30 8.41
C SER A 14 -11.02 -12.17 7.78
N GLN A 15 -11.78 -11.45 8.58
CA GLN A 15 -12.55 -10.30 8.16
C GLN A 15 -11.78 -9.50 7.08
N PRO A 16 -12.42 -9.14 5.95
CA PRO A 16 -11.71 -8.42 4.90
C PRO A 16 -11.04 -7.19 5.52
N PRO A 17 -9.80 -6.88 5.13
CA PRO A 17 -9.08 -5.75 5.69
C PRO A 17 -9.91 -4.47 5.57
N ALA A 18 -9.87 -3.65 6.62
CA ALA A 18 -10.50 -2.34 6.61
C ALA A 18 -9.66 -1.38 5.76
N TRP A 19 -9.84 -1.46 4.44
CA TRP A 19 -9.19 -0.55 3.50
C TRP A 19 -9.67 0.87 3.70
N THR A 20 -8.74 1.80 3.83
CA THR A 20 -9.02 3.23 3.67
C THR A 20 -8.62 3.67 2.28
N ALA A 21 -9.57 4.22 1.53
CA ALA A 21 -9.34 4.68 0.17
C ALA A 21 -9.05 6.19 0.11
N SER A 22 -8.19 6.59 -0.83
CA SER A 22 -8.04 8.01 -1.20
C SER A 22 -9.27 8.53 -1.92
N LYS A 23 -9.37 9.86 -2.05
CA LYS A 23 -10.17 10.44 -3.14
C LYS A 23 -9.57 9.97 -4.47
N ARG A 24 -10.42 9.55 -5.40
CA ARG A 24 -9.99 9.23 -6.77
C ARG A 24 -9.55 10.50 -7.49
N ILE A 25 -8.38 10.47 -8.12
CA ILE A 25 -7.85 11.55 -8.97
C ILE A 25 -7.61 10.95 -10.34
N THR A 26 -8.34 11.46 -11.34
CA THR A 26 -8.32 10.93 -12.72
C THR A 26 -8.53 9.41 -12.75
N GLU A 27 -7.52 8.64 -13.12
CA GLU A 27 -7.49 7.19 -13.25
C GLU A 27 -6.78 6.51 -12.06
N PHE A 28 -6.53 7.24 -10.97
CA PHE A 28 -5.79 6.74 -9.81
C PHE A 28 -6.65 6.71 -8.56
N ILE A 29 -6.55 5.62 -7.81
CA ILE A 29 -7.05 5.51 -6.44
C ILE A 29 -6.05 4.70 -5.61
N ALA A 30 -5.84 5.09 -4.37
CA ALA A 30 -5.02 4.32 -3.43
C ALA A 30 -5.92 3.67 -2.37
N HIS A 31 -5.55 2.46 -1.97
CA HIS A 31 -6.09 1.77 -0.81
C HIS A 31 -4.94 1.49 0.16
N VAL A 32 -5.13 1.83 1.43
CA VAL A 32 -4.15 1.54 2.49
C VAL A 32 -4.80 0.74 3.61
N THR A 33 -4.02 -0.10 4.25
CA THR A 33 -4.45 -0.90 5.41
C THR A 33 -3.24 -1.22 6.29
N PRO A 34 -3.41 -1.40 7.61
CA PRO A 34 -2.37 -1.95 8.46
C PRO A 34 -2.04 -3.39 8.05
N VAL A 35 -0.77 -3.78 8.20
CA VAL A 35 -0.27 -5.15 8.00
C VAL A 35 0.83 -5.48 9.00
N THR A 36 0.89 -6.73 9.45
CA THR A 36 1.80 -7.21 10.49
C THR A 36 2.74 -8.31 9.99
N SER A 37 2.51 -8.86 8.79
CA SER A 37 3.41 -9.86 8.19
C SER A 37 3.40 -9.81 6.66
N PRO A 38 4.50 -10.21 5.99
CA PRO A 38 4.54 -10.30 4.53
C PRO A 38 3.44 -11.20 3.95
N SER A 39 3.14 -12.31 4.63
CA SER A 39 2.06 -13.22 4.23
C SER A 39 0.69 -12.54 4.27
N GLN A 40 0.40 -11.74 5.31
CA GLN A 40 -0.84 -10.98 5.39
C GLN A 40 -0.92 -9.92 4.28
N ALA A 41 0.17 -9.23 3.97
CA ALA A 41 0.19 -8.25 2.89
C ALA A 41 -0.18 -8.88 1.54
N ASN A 42 0.37 -10.05 1.22
CA ASN A 42 0.03 -10.78 -0.01
C ASN A 42 -1.45 -11.21 -0.04
N LEU A 43 -1.94 -11.80 1.05
CA LEU A 43 -3.35 -12.21 1.18
C LEU A 43 -4.31 -11.02 1.03
N TYR A 44 -3.94 -9.83 1.52
CA TYR A 44 -4.77 -8.63 1.42
C TYR A 44 -4.81 -8.08 -0.01
N VAL A 45 -3.70 -8.12 -0.76
CA VAL A 45 -3.72 -7.80 -2.20
C VAL A 45 -4.67 -8.74 -2.93
N GLU A 46 -4.52 -10.06 -2.74
CA GLU A 46 -5.39 -11.06 -3.36
C GLU A 46 -6.86 -10.81 -3.02
N SER A 47 -7.18 -10.58 -1.74
CA SER A 47 -8.54 -10.29 -1.28
C SER A 47 -9.12 -9.00 -1.91
N LEU A 48 -8.32 -7.94 -2.08
CA LEU A 48 -8.76 -6.71 -2.73
C LEU A 48 -9.08 -6.95 -4.21
N LEU A 49 -8.21 -7.67 -4.92
CA LEU A 49 -8.44 -8.05 -6.32
C LEU A 49 -9.65 -8.99 -6.45
N GLU A 50 -9.86 -9.86 -5.47
CA GLU A 50 -10.99 -10.80 -5.48
C GLU A 50 -12.34 -10.08 -5.31
N SER A 51 -12.39 -9.15 -4.35
CA SER A 51 -13.60 -8.45 -3.94
C SER A 51 -14.04 -7.35 -4.92
N ASP A 52 -13.11 -6.70 -5.61
CA ASP A 52 -13.42 -5.63 -6.56
C ASP A 52 -12.98 -5.98 -7.99
N LYS A 53 -13.97 -6.29 -8.85
CA LYS A 53 -13.75 -6.58 -10.28
C LYS A 53 -13.13 -5.42 -11.05
N ARG A 54 -13.42 -4.17 -10.66
CA ARG A 54 -12.88 -3.00 -11.34
C ARG A 54 -11.40 -2.82 -11.04
N ILE A 55 -10.99 -3.09 -9.80
CA ILE A 55 -9.58 -3.09 -9.39
C ILE A 55 -8.84 -4.26 -10.03
N ARG A 56 -9.43 -5.46 -10.01
CA ARG A 56 -8.86 -6.66 -10.68
C ARG A 56 -8.55 -6.40 -12.16
N ASN A 57 -9.45 -5.70 -12.85
CA ASN A 57 -9.34 -5.41 -14.27
C ASN A 57 -8.61 -4.07 -14.55
N ALA A 58 -7.97 -3.48 -13.55
CA ALA A 58 -7.17 -2.27 -13.74
C ALA A 58 -5.93 -2.55 -14.57
N THR A 59 -5.33 -1.49 -15.11
CA THR A 59 -4.12 -1.62 -15.93
C THR A 59 -2.91 -1.93 -15.06
N HIS A 60 -2.83 -1.31 -13.88
CA HIS A 60 -1.77 -1.56 -12.90
C HIS A 60 -2.33 -1.48 -11.47
N ASN A 61 -1.90 -2.39 -10.60
CA ASN A 61 -2.13 -2.43 -9.17
C ASN A 61 -0.78 -2.42 -8.46
N ILE A 62 -0.21 -1.22 -8.33
CA ILE A 62 1.13 -0.98 -7.80
C ILE A 62 1.08 -1.16 -6.28
N THR A 63 2.00 -1.91 -5.70
CA THR A 63 2.00 -2.18 -4.26
C THR A 63 3.31 -1.77 -3.58
N ALA A 64 3.21 -1.37 -2.32
CA ALA A 64 4.36 -1.23 -1.43
C ALA A 64 3.92 -1.46 0.01
N TRP A 65 4.82 -2.02 0.83
CA TRP A 65 4.58 -2.21 2.26
C TRP A 65 5.87 -2.17 3.07
N ARG A 66 5.74 -1.82 4.35
CA ARG A 66 6.80 -1.84 5.36
C ARG A 66 6.22 -2.44 6.63
N ILE A 67 6.89 -3.43 7.21
CA ILE A 67 6.41 -4.22 8.34
C ILE A 67 7.55 -4.36 9.34
N ARG A 68 7.29 -4.01 10.60
CA ARG A 68 8.22 -4.24 11.70
C ARG A 68 8.34 -5.74 11.92
N GLY A 69 9.57 -6.20 12.09
CA GLY A 69 9.88 -7.59 12.38
C GLY A 69 10.99 -7.65 13.40
N GLU A 70 11.43 -8.85 13.76
CA GLU A 70 12.63 -9.01 14.58
C GLU A 70 13.85 -8.45 13.82
N GLY A 71 14.52 -7.44 14.38
CA GLY A 71 15.68 -6.79 13.75
C GLY A 71 15.31 -5.61 12.85
N THR A 72 15.77 -5.61 11.59
CA THR A 72 15.75 -4.44 10.69
C THR A 72 14.41 -4.18 9.98
N GLY A 73 13.40 -5.01 10.24
CA GLY A 73 12.10 -4.95 9.55
C GLY A 73 12.14 -5.45 8.11
N HIS A 74 10.96 -5.64 7.52
CA HIS A 74 10.78 -6.09 6.14
C HIS A 74 10.08 -5.02 5.31
N GLN A 75 10.47 -4.88 4.06
CA GLN A 75 9.84 -3.97 3.12
C GLN A 75 9.93 -4.52 1.69
N GLN A 76 8.89 -4.30 0.90
CA GLN A 76 8.80 -4.78 -0.48
C GLN A 76 7.91 -3.86 -1.30
N PHE A 77 8.09 -3.89 -2.62
CA PHE A 77 7.21 -3.24 -3.58
C PHE A 77 7.00 -4.08 -4.84
N ASN A 78 5.96 -3.76 -5.60
CA ASN A 78 5.71 -4.27 -6.94
C ASN A 78 5.22 -3.14 -7.84
N ASP A 79 5.85 -2.96 -8.99
CA ASP A 79 5.48 -1.97 -9.99
C ASP A 79 4.22 -2.36 -10.78
N ASP A 80 3.91 -3.66 -10.87
CA ASP A 80 2.82 -4.23 -11.70
C ASP A 80 2.82 -3.70 -13.15
N GLY A 81 3.99 -3.58 -13.77
CA GLY A 81 4.17 -3.05 -15.12
C GLY A 81 4.27 -1.52 -15.22
N GLU A 82 3.98 -0.78 -14.14
CA GLU A 82 4.22 0.66 -14.03
C GLU A 82 5.66 0.92 -13.54
N THR A 83 6.65 0.79 -14.43
CA THR A 83 8.07 0.84 -14.05
C THR A 83 8.42 2.06 -13.19
N GLY A 84 9.03 1.78 -12.03
CA GLY A 84 9.50 2.74 -11.04
C GLY A 84 8.44 3.26 -10.07
N ALA A 85 7.19 2.80 -10.16
CA ALA A 85 6.11 3.32 -9.31
C ALA A 85 6.09 2.70 -7.90
N GLY A 86 6.31 1.40 -7.77
CA GLY A 86 6.34 0.69 -6.50
C GLY A 86 7.52 1.14 -5.64
N SER A 87 8.70 1.31 -6.23
CA SER A 87 9.86 1.86 -5.52
C SER A 87 9.61 3.29 -5.04
N ARG A 88 8.90 4.11 -5.84
CA ARG A 88 8.48 5.46 -5.46
C ARG A 88 7.49 5.47 -4.29
N LEU A 89 6.56 4.52 -4.25
CA LEU A 89 5.65 4.34 -3.11
C LEU A 89 6.41 3.91 -1.86
N LEU A 90 7.36 2.98 -1.98
CA LEU A 90 8.18 2.57 -0.85
C LEU A 90 9.01 3.73 -0.29
N GLN A 91 9.62 4.55 -1.17
CA GLN A 91 10.34 5.77 -0.77
C GLN A 91 9.44 6.77 -0.04
N LEU A 92 8.18 6.91 -0.46
CA LEU A 92 7.19 7.74 0.23
C LEU A 92 6.92 7.21 1.65
N MET A 93 6.70 5.91 1.78
CA MET A 93 6.48 5.30 3.10
C MET A 93 7.70 5.46 4.01
N GLN A 94 8.91 5.34 3.45
CA GLN A 94 10.16 5.57 4.18
C GLN A 94 10.31 7.02 4.65
N SER A 95 10.01 8.00 3.79
CA SER A 95 10.12 9.42 4.16
C SER A 95 9.08 9.86 5.19
N MET A 96 7.93 9.17 5.22
CA MET A 96 6.88 9.36 6.23
C MET A 96 7.10 8.50 7.50
N ASP A 97 8.16 7.69 7.54
CA ASP A 97 8.43 6.66 8.54
C ASP A 97 7.23 5.75 8.87
N LEU A 98 6.48 5.37 7.82
CA LEU A 98 5.33 4.49 7.94
C LEU A 98 5.76 3.04 8.01
N TRP A 99 5.41 2.39 9.12
CA TRP A 99 5.60 0.97 9.35
C TRP A 99 4.26 0.29 9.58
N ASP A 100 4.27 -1.04 9.55
CA ASP A 100 3.10 -1.91 9.75
C ASP A 100 1.92 -1.53 8.86
N SER A 101 2.25 -1.11 7.63
CA SER A 101 1.32 -0.50 6.69
C SER A 101 1.59 -1.00 5.27
N MET A 102 0.54 -1.06 4.47
CA MET A 102 0.64 -1.31 3.03
C MET A 102 -0.20 -0.32 2.23
N VAL A 103 0.19 -0.14 0.96
CA VAL A 103 -0.56 0.62 -0.02
C VAL A 103 -0.70 -0.18 -1.32
N VAL A 104 -1.89 -0.09 -1.92
CA VAL A 104 -2.17 -0.51 -3.29
C VAL A 104 -2.66 0.71 -4.06
N VAL A 105 -1.89 1.16 -5.05
CA VAL A 105 -2.34 2.21 -5.98
C VAL A 105 -2.81 1.56 -7.27
N THR A 106 -4.10 1.68 -7.50
CA THR A 106 -4.76 1.19 -8.71
C THR A 106 -4.78 2.30 -9.76
N ARG A 107 -4.27 1.99 -10.96
CA ARG A 107 -4.31 2.84 -12.15
C ARG A 107 -5.08 2.17 -13.28
N TRP A 108 -6.03 2.90 -13.87
CA TRP A 108 -6.62 2.53 -15.15
C TRP A 108 -5.98 3.31 -16.31
N TYR A 109 -5.96 2.72 -17.51
CA TYR A 109 -5.56 3.45 -18.71
C TYR A 109 -6.57 4.56 -19.03
N GLY A 110 -6.10 5.80 -19.12
CA GLY A 110 -6.91 6.99 -19.37
C GLY A 110 -6.91 7.48 -20.82
N GLY A 111 -6.38 6.70 -21.76
CA GLY A 111 -6.32 7.10 -23.18
C GLY A 111 -5.02 7.80 -23.61
N ALA A 112 -4.12 8.13 -22.69
CA ALA A 112 -2.83 8.76 -23.02
C ALA A 112 -1.68 8.35 -22.07
N HIS A 113 -0.46 8.40 -22.58
CA HIS A 113 0.75 8.22 -21.77
C HIS A 113 1.03 9.47 -20.94
N LEU A 114 0.99 9.33 -19.61
CA LEU A 114 1.19 10.44 -18.68
C LEU A 114 2.67 10.82 -18.47
N GLY A 115 3.62 10.07 -19.02
CA GLY A 115 5.06 10.31 -18.81
C GLY A 115 5.41 10.36 -17.32
N SER A 116 6.23 11.33 -16.91
CA SER A 116 6.64 11.52 -15.52
C SER A 116 5.51 12.04 -14.60
N LYS A 117 4.46 12.66 -15.15
CA LYS A 117 3.33 13.22 -14.37
C LYS A 117 2.64 12.16 -13.51
N ARG A 118 2.61 10.91 -13.96
CA ARG A 118 2.01 9.78 -13.23
C ARG A 118 2.60 9.60 -11.84
N PHE A 119 3.91 9.81 -11.67
CA PHE A 119 4.56 9.62 -10.37
C PHE A 119 4.02 10.60 -9.32
N ARG A 120 3.77 11.85 -9.71
CA ARG A 120 3.14 12.84 -8.83
C ARG A 120 1.74 12.41 -8.41
N LEU A 121 0.94 11.88 -9.34
CA LEU A 121 -0.42 11.42 -9.07
C LEU A 121 -0.41 10.20 -8.14
N ILE A 122 0.45 9.21 -8.41
CA ILE A 122 0.64 8.01 -7.60
C ILE A 122 0.99 8.39 -6.15
N THR A 123 1.97 9.26 -5.95
CA THR A 123 2.33 9.71 -4.59
C THR A 123 1.23 10.53 -3.94
N SER A 124 0.48 11.32 -4.71
CA SER A 124 -0.60 12.16 -4.18
C SER A 124 -1.76 11.33 -3.66
N VAL A 125 -2.22 10.31 -4.41
CA VAL A 125 -3.31 9.45 -3.95
C VAL A 125 -2.88 8.59 -2.77
N ALA A 126 -1.65 8.08 -2.76
CA ALA A 126 -1.11 7.32 -1.63
C ALA A 126 -1.04 8.18 -0.35
N SER A 127 -0.53 9.42 -0.45
CA SER A 127 -0.44 10.35 0.68
C SER A 127 -1.83 10.71 1.22
N ASP A 128 -2.82 10.95 0.35
CA ASP A 128 -4.21 11.21 0.76
C ASP A 128 -4.82 10.00 1.48
N ALA A 129 -4.60 8.78 0.99
CA ALA A 129 -5.08 7.57 1.66
C ALA A 129 -4.45 7.39 3.06
N PHE A 130 -3.14 7.56 3.20
CA PHE A 130 -2.46 7.49 4.51
C PHE A 130 -2.99 8.54 5.48
N ALA A 131 -3.17 9.78 5.03
CA ALA A 131 -3.72 10.85 5.85
C ALA A 131 -5.16 10.54 6.31
N ARG A 132 -6.01 10.03 5.41
CA ARG A 132 -7.37 9.61 5.74
C ARG A 132 -7.42 8.43 6.71
N ALA A 133 -6.43 7.54 6.65
CA ALA A 133 -6.31 6.40 7.54
C ALA A 133 -5.76 6.78 8.92
N GLY A 134 -5.36 8.04 9.13
CA GLY A 134 -4.65 8.46 10.35
C GLY A 134 -3.26 7.81 10.49
N MET A 135 -2.69 7.33 9.39
CA MET A 135 -1.36 6.72 9.38
C MET A 135 -0.30 7.81 9.25
N SER A 136 0.46 8.02 10.31
CA SER A 136 1.64 8.88 10.34
C SER A 136 2.79 8.13 11.01
N GLY A 137 4.03 8.36 10.56
CA GLY A 137 5.19 7.80 11.27
C GLY A 137 5.26 8.29 12.70
N ASP A 138 5.95 7.52 13.55
CA ASP A 138 6.27 7.87 14.93
C ASP A 138 7.16 9.13 14.94
N LYS A 139 6.57 10.31 14.84
CA LYS A 139 7.26 11.53 15.27
C LYS A 139 7.36 11.45 16.78
N LYS A 140 8.47 10.91 17.30
CA LYS A 140 8.87 11.21 18.68
C LYS A 140 8.91 12.74 18.78
N ASP A 141 7.98 13.31 19.55
CA ASP A 141 7.95 14.73 19.88
C ASP A 141 9.26 15.13 20.54
N THR A 142 10.25 15.55 19.75
CA THR A 142 11.44 16.22 20.26
C THR A 142 11.06 17.66 20.54
N ILE A 143 10.47 17.90 21.72
CA ILE A 143 10.34 19.25 22.28
C ILE A 143 11.75 19.85 22.35
N PRO A 144 12.06 20.93 21.61
CA PRO A 144 13.35 21.58 21.75
C PRO A 144 13.36 22.32 23.10
N LYS A 145 14.09 21.79 24.10
CA LYS A 145 14.40 22.53 25.32
C LYS A 145 15.19 23.78 24.92
N GLY A 146 14.55 24.95 25.02
CA GLY A 146 15.14 26.25 24.75
C GLY A 146 16.41 26.47 25.58
N LYS A 147 17.50 26.83 24.90
CA LYS A 147 18.71 27.37 25.54
C LYS A 147 18.40 28.79 26.01
N LYS A 148 18.21 28.99 27.32
CA LYS A 148 18.39 30.30 27.94
C LYS A 148 19.89 30.62 27.91
N HIS A 149 20.29 31.63 27.13
CA HIS A 149 21.60 32.26 27.34
C HIS A 149 21.45 33.30 28.44
N LYS A 150 22.39 33.20 29.39
CA LYS A 150 22.64 34.16 30.47
C LYS A 150 23.51 35.29 29.94
#